data_AF-A0A3A4SH22-F1
#
_entry.id   AF-A0A3A4SH22-F1
#
_cell.length_a   1.000
_cell.length_b   1.000
_cell.length_c   1.000
_cell.angle_alpha   90.00
_cell.angle_beta   90.00
_cell.angle_gamma   90.00
#
_symmetry.space_group_name_H-M   'P 1'
#
loop_
_entity.id
_entity.type
_entity.pdbx_description
1 polymer ?
#
loop_
_entity_poly.entity_id
_entity_poly.type
_entity_poly.pdbx_seq_one_letter_code
_entity_poly.pdbx_strand_id
1 'polypeptide(L)'
;MKKGTSWLVPILIAIFMIAGCGKKSGLEGKIVDYKGQPLSGLNVIAHQVQPIEGYAEFETATGQDGKFLFKDFYPSSDYVISVRHKDWRSDAVAQVTAGPGGKTIKLKEPIRILFAVSGDGVITDFTSGLEWMGGPDEDTNWDAAQAWCLNLSVAGGGWRMPTRTELNTLYNNGFGKRNLTSIFKKTVWGVWSGEHLNNEKACDFDFTTGLEAWRLRTTADYERAFAVRSPK
;
A
#
# COMPACT_ATOMS: atom_id res chain seq x y z
N MET A 1 8.36 50.32 2.45
CA MET A 1 9.13 49.66 1.37
C MET A 1 10.57 49.45 1.83
N LYS A 2 10.93 48.24 2.28
CA LYS A 2 12.32 47.82 2.53
C LYS A 2 12.57 46.56 1.71
N LYS A 3 13.51 46.63 0.76
CA LYS A 3 13.91 45.53 -0.13
C LYS A 3 14.83 44.60 0.65
N GLY A 4 14.40 43.35 0.87
CA GLY A 4 15.26 42.29 1.39
C GLY A 4 15.96 41.59 0.24
N THR A 5 17.27 41.75 0.15
CA THR A 5 18.17 41.01 -0.75
C THR A 5 18.25 39.55 -0.33
N SER A 6 17.70 38.64 -1.16
CA SER A 6 17.90 37.20 -1.03
C SER A 6 19.27 36.85 -1.60
N TRP A 7 20.12 36.23 -0.78
CA TRP A 7 21.39 35.65 -1.19
C TRP A 7 21.11 34.25 -1.75
N LEU A 8 21.16 34.12 -3.08
CA LEU A 8 21.20 32.82 -3.76
C LEU A 8 22.59 32.21 -3.53
N VAL A 9 22.67 31.17 -2.71
CA VAL A 9 23.84 30.28 -2.69
C VAL A 9 23.70 29.35 -3.89
N PRO A 10 24.58 29.41 -4.90
CA PRO A 10 24.54 28.44 -5.99
C PRO A 10 25.04 27.10 -5.44
N ILE A 11 24.14 26.12 -5.30
CA ILE A 11 24.52 24.72 -5.10
C ILE A 11 25.17 24.27 -6.42
N LEU A 12 26.50 24.16 -6.41
CA LEU A 12 27.28 23.62 -7.51
C LEU A 12 27.00 22.11 -7.58
N ILE A 13 26.04 21.69 -8.40
CA ILE A 13 25.83 20.27 -8.71
C ILE A 13 26.89 19.89 -9.75
N ALA A 14 28.03 19.37 -9.28
CA ALA A 14 29.02 18.76 -10.14
C ALA A 14 28.46 17.43 -10.68
N ILE A 15 27.86 17.47 -11.87
CA ILE A 15 27.48 16.27 -12.62
C ILE A 15 28.77 15.65 -13.18
N PHE A 16 29.41 14.78 -12.38
CA PHE A 16 30.49 13.92 -12.85
C PHE A 16 29.89 12.83 -13.74
N MET A 17 29.80 13.09 -15.05
CA MET A 17 29.56 12.05 -16.05
C MET A 17 30.82 11.20 -16.22
N ILE A 18 31.09 10.34 -15.23
CA ILE A 18 32.05 9.25 -15.41
C ILE A 18 31.27 8.14 -16.11
N ALA A 19 31.35 8.10 -17.44
CA ALA A 19 31.01 6.91 -18.22
C ALA A 19 32.01 5.80 -17.82
N GLY A 20 31.71 5.13 -16.70
CA GLY A 20 32.62 4.22 -16.05
C GLY A 20 32.45 2.79 -16.54
N CYS A 21 33.55 2.22 -17.03
CA CYS A 21 33.84 0.79 -17.12
C CYS A 21 33.89 0.12 -15.72
N GLY A 22 33.00 0.53 -14.81
CA GLY A 22 32.96 0.15 -13.40
C GLY A 22 32.10 -1.09 -13.18
N LYS A 23 32.56 -1.98 -12.30
CA LYS A 23 31.83 -3.18 -11.88
C LYS A 23 30.44 -2.79 -11.36
N LYS A 24 29.40 -3.49 -11.81
CA LYS A 24 28.01 -3.30 -11.34
C LYS A 24 27.84 -3.79 -9.89
N SER A 25 26.77 -3.34 -9.23
CA SER A 25 26.38 -3.83 -7.91
C SER A 25 25.14 -4.72 -8.03
N GLY A 26 24.97 -5.63 -7.07
CA GLY A 26 23.80 -6.49 -6.97
C GLY A 26 22.97 -6.22 -5.73
N LEU A 27 21.73 -6.68 -5.75
CA LEU A 27 20.80 -6.67 -4.63
C LEU A 27 20.07 -8.02 -4.55
N GLU A 28 20.19 -8.70 -3.42
CA GLU A 28 19.36 -9.84 -3.05
C GLU A 28 18.25 -9.37 -2.09
N GLY A 29 17.03 -9.85 -2.32
CA GLY A 29 15.91 -9.64 -1.41
C GLY A 29 14.95 -10.81 -1.42
N LYS A 30 13.90 -10.68 -0.61
CA LYS A 30 12.81 -11.66 -0.52
C LYS A 30 11.48 -10.93 -0.42
N ILE A 31 10.46 -11.46 -1.08
CA ILE A 31 9.08 -10.99 -0.97
C ILE A 31 8.25 -12.05 -0.27
N VAL A 32 7.46 -11.61 0.71
CA VAL A 32 6.62 -12.47 1.53
C VAL A 32 5.24 -11.87 1.73
N ASP A 33 4.27 -12.72 2.07
CA ASP A 33 3.02 -12.28 2.67
C ASP A 33 3.23 -11.79 4.12
N TYR A 34 2.16 -11.35 4.78
CA TYR A 34 2.24 -10.93 6.18
C TYR A 34 2.71 -12.04 7.16
N LYS A 35 2.40 -13.32 6.89
CA LYS A 35 2.83 -14.47 7.71
C LYS A 35 4.31 -14.80 7.50
N GLY A 36 4.96 -14.16 6.52
CA GLY A 36 6.33 -14.46 6.13
C GLY A 36 6.44 -15.62 5.13
N GLN A 37 5.33 -16.09 4.57
CA GLN A 37 5.36 -17.10 3.51
C GLN A 37 5.88 -16.48 2.20
N PRO A 38 6.76 -17.20 1.47
CA PRO A 38 7.35 -16.68 0.24
C PRO A 38 6.32 -16.50 -0.87
N LEU A 39 6.39 -15.37 -1.58
CA LEU A 39 5.58 -15.12 -2.77
C LEU A 39 6.43 -15.29 -4.03
N SER A 40 6.12 -16.32 -4.80
CA SER A 40 6.87 -16.73 -6.01
C SER A 40 6.28 -16.19 -7.30
N GLY A 41 7.10 -16.08 -8.36
CA GLY A 41 6.65 -15.68 -9.70
C GLY A 41 6.24 -14.21 -9.83
N LEU A 42 6.54 -13.37 -8.84
CA LEU A 42 6.23 -11.95 -8.87
C LEU A 42 7.26 -11.21 -9.72
N ASN A 43 6.82 -10.31 -10.60
CA ASN A 43 7.72 -9.38 -11.27
C ASN A 43 8.15 -8.29 -10.28
N VAL A 44 9.44 -8.18 -10.03
CA VAL A 44 10.07 -7.24 -9.11
C VAL A 44 10.77 -6.18 -9.93
N ILE A 45 10.40 -4.92 -9.70
CA ILE A 45 10.92 -3.77 -10.43
C ILE A 45 11.82 -2.99 -9.50
N ALA A 46 12.97 -2.53 -10.01
CA ALA A 46 13.82 -1.56 -9.34
C ALA A 46 13.88 -0.29 -10.18
N HIS A 47 13.35 0.81 -9.64
CA HIS A 47 13.43 2.13 -10.26
C HIS A 47 14.54 2.94 -9.58
N GLN A 48 15.47 3.51 -10.35
CA GLN A 48 16.51 4.37 -9.80
C GLN A 48 15.91 5.73 -9.39
N VAL A 49 16.21 6.19 -8.16
CA VAL A 49 15.63 7.44 -7.61
C VAL A 49 16.10 8.67 -8.38
N GLN A 50 17.37 8.67 -8.79
CA GLN A 50 17.96 9.69 -9.66
C GLN A 50 18.34 9.02 -10.97
N PRO A 51 17.46 9.08 -12.00
CA PRO A 51 17.67 8.34 -13.23
C PRO A 51 18.96 8.76 -13.93
N ILE A 52 19.79 7.77 -14.22
CA ILE A 52 20.90 7.87 -15.17
C ILE A 52 20.45 7.20 -16.46
N GLU A 53 20.81 7.76 -17.60
CA GLU A 53 20.50 7.18 -18.91
C GLU A 53 20.96 5.71 -18.98
N GLY A 54 20.03 4.81 -19.32
CA GLY A 54 20.27 3.36 -19.35
C GLY A 54 20.17 2.61 -18.01
N TYR A 55 19.90 3.28 -16.87
CA TYR A 55 19.75 2.66 -15.53
C TYR A 55 18.41 2.96 -14.87
N ALA A 56 17.45 3.50 -15.63
CA ALA A 56 16.18 3.97 -15.08
C ALA A 56 15.36 2.86 -14.40
N GLU A 57 15.38 1.64 -14.96
CA GLU A 57 14.55 0.54 -14.49
C GLU A 57 15.21 -0.82 -14.75
N PHE A 58 15.06 -1.73 -13.77
CA PHE A 58 15.45 -3.12 -13.89
C PHE A 58 14.29 -4.02 -13.48
N GLU A 59 14.21 -5.20 -14.08
CA GLU A 59 13.20 -6.21 -13.76
C GLU A 59 13.85 -7.55 -13.43
N THR A 60 13.23 -8.30 -12.51
CA THR A 60 13.56 -9.69 -12.19
C THR A 60 12.31 -10.38 -11.66
N ALA A 61 12.36 -11.68 -11.42
CA ALA A 61 11.23 -12.41 -10.85
C ALA A 61 11.61 -13.08 -9.53
N THR A 62 10.64 -13.23 -8.62
CA THR A 62 10.85 -14.05 -7.42
C THR A 62 10.88 -15.53 -7.76
N GLY A 63 11.84 -16.27 -7.20
CA GLY A 63 11.87 -17.72 -7.22
C GLY A 63 10.80 -18.37 -6.33
N GLN A 64 10.74 -19.70 -6.31
CA GLN A 64 9.81 -20.46 -5.47
C GLN A 64 9.97 -20.16 -3.96
N ASP A 65 11.16 -19.77 -3.53
CA ASP A 65 11.46 -19.37 -2.16
C ASP A 65 11.21 -17.89 -1.88
N GLY A 66 10.58 -17.18 -2.82
CA GLY A 66 10.24 -15.75 -2.75
C GLY A 66 11.43 -14.82 -2.92
N LYS A 67 12.64 -15.35 -3.18
CA LYS A 67 13.84 -14.51 -3.33
C LYS A 67 13.94 -13.94 -4.74
N PHE A 68 14.52 -12.75 -4.83
CA PHE A 68 14.88 -12.11 -6.08
C PHE A 68 16.34 -11.64 -6.05
N LEU A 69 16.93 -11.44 -7.24
CA LEU A 69 18.29 -10.97 -7.39
C LEU A 69 18.39 -10.00 -8.57
N PHE A 70 18.88 -8.79 -8.31
CA PHE A 70 19.39 -7.86 -9.31
C PHE A 70 20.92 -7.92 -9.36
N LYS A 71 21.51 -7.84 -10.55
CA LYS A 71 22.98 -7.96 -10.74
C LYS A 71 23.63 -6.72 -11.36
N ASP A 72 22.83 -5.82 -11.92
CA ASP A 72 23.29 -4.78 -12.84
C ASP A 72 23.01 -3.35 -12.33
N PHE A 73 22.85 -3.17 -11.01
CA PHE A 73 22.66 -1.84 -10.44
C PHE A 73 23.90 -0.96 -10.65
N TYR A 74 23.64 0.32 -10.92
CA TYR A 74 24.64 1.36 -10.79
C TYR A 74 25.10 1.44 -9.32
N PRO A 75 26.41 1.30 -9.03
CA PRO A 75 26.92 1.30 -7.67
C PRO A 75 26.57 2.56 -6.87
N SER A 76 26.38 2.39 -5.56
CA SER A 76 26.12 3.48 -4.60
C SER A 76 24.93 4.41 -4.96
N SER A 77 24.01 3.94 -5.82
CA SER A 77 22.79 4.68 -6.18
C SER A 77 21.60 4.20 -5.38
N ASP A 78 20.62 5.08 -5.20
CA ASP A 78 19.36 4.77 -4.53
C ASP A 78 18.33 4.21 -5.51
N TYR A 79 17.62 3.17 -5.06
CA TYR A 79 16.56 2.49 -5.80
C TYR A 79 15.31 2.36 -4.93
N VAL A 80 14.16 2.42 -5.60
CA VAL A 80 12.87 1.96 -5.07
C VAL A 80 12.57 0.61 -5.69
N ILE A 81 12.43 -0.41 -4.84
CA ILE A 81 12.02 -1.76 -5.22
C ILE A 81 10.51 -1.87 -5.03
N SER A 82 9.80 -2.31 -6.05
CA SER A 82 8.35 -2.49 -6.04
C SER A 82 7.95 -3.80 -6.74
N VAL A 83 6.68 -4.19 -6.61
CA VAL A 83 6.12 -5.38 -7.25
C VAL A 83 5.14 -4.98 -8.34
N ARG A 84 5.27 -5.59 -9.52
CA ARG A 84 4.34 -5.45 -10.63
C ARG A 84 3.62 -6.79 -10.84
N HIS A 85 2.30 -6.74 -10.95
CA HIS A 85 1.49 -7.90 -11.31
C HIS A 85 0.40 -7.48 -12.30
N LYS A 86 0.01 -8.39 -13.20
CA LYS A 86 -0.95 -8.09 -14.28
C LYS A 86 -2.39 -7.95 -13.76
N ASP A 87 -2.73 -8.71 -12.73
CA ASP A 87 -4.11 -8.82 -12.23
C ASP A 87 -4.38 -7.99 -10.97
N TRP A 88 -3.34 -7.55 -10.27
CA TRP A 88 -3.48 -6.81 -9.02
C TRP A 88 -2.32 -5.83 -8.80
N ARG A 89 -2.53 -4.86 -7.91
CA ARG A 89 -1.51 -3.88 -7.48
C ARG A 89 -1.35 -3.89 -5.96
N SER A 90 -0.15 -3.55 -5.48
CA SER A 90 0.14 -3.36 -4.07
C SER A 90 0.99 -2.09 -3.85
N ASP A 91 0.91 -1.50 -2.66
CA ASP A 91 1.75 -0.36 -2.24
C ASP A 91 3.07 -0.82 -1.60
N ALA A 92 3.36 -2.13 -1.60
CA ALA A 92 4.57 -2.70 -1.03
C ALA A 92 5.82 -2.21 -1.78
N VAL A 93 6.69 -1.49 -1.07
CA VAL A 93 7.94 -0.94 -1.60
C VAL A 93 9.08 -1.08 -0.60
N ALA A 94 10.32 -1.10 -1.10
CA ALA A 94 11.52 -0.93 -0.28
C ALA A 94 12.48 0.09 -0.91
N GLN A 95 13.02 0.99 -0.09
CA GLN A 95 14.10 1.88 -0.49
C GLN A 95 15.44 1.26 -0.12
N VAL A 96 16.39 1.32 -1.04
CA VAL A 96 17.71 0.71 -0.85
C VAL A 96 18.79 1.47 -1.61
N THR A 97 19.92 1.68 -0.94
CA THR A 97 21.14 2.16 -1.58
C THR A 97 21.97 0.96 -2.03
N ALA A 98 22.28 0.87 -3.32
CA ALA A 98 23.13 -0.19 -3.86
C ALA A 98 24.53 -0.17 -3.22
N GLY A 99 25.17 -1.33 -3.19
CA GLY A 99 26.54 -1.42 -2.70
C GLY A 99 27.57 -0.78 -3.64
N PRO A 100 28.84 -0.74 -3.24
CA PRO A 100 29.94 -0.43 -4.15
C PRO A 100 30.04 -1.47 -5.29
N GLY A 101 30.72 -1.10 -6.36
CA GLY A 101 30.87 -1.95 -7.54
C GLY A 101 31.53 -3.30 -7.22
N GLY A 102 30.96 -4.39 -7.75
CA GLY A 102 31.38 -5.76 -7.50
C GLY A 102 30.82 -6.36 -6.21
N LYS A 103 29.99 -5.63 -5.45
CA LYS A 103 29.32 -6.15 -4.25
C LYS A 103 27.83 -6.36 -4.49
N THR A 104 27.33 -7.49 -4.02
CA THR A 104 25.88 -7.74 -3.86
C THR A 104 25.52 -7.50 -2.40
N ILE A 105 24.55 -6.63 -2.17
CA ILE A 105 23.99 -6.40 -0.83
C ILE A 105 22.70 -7.20 -0.66
N LYS A 106 22.31 -7.45 0.59
CA LYS A 106 21.08 -8.14 0.94
C LYS A 106 20.15 -7.21 1.69
N LEU A 107 18.87 -7.18 1.32
CA LEU A 107 17.85 -6.50 2.12
C LEU A 107 17.82 -7.09 3.54
N LYS A 108 17.82 -6.20 4.54
CA LYS A 108 17.78 -6.62 5.96
C LYS A 108 16.48 -7.34 6.28
N GLU A 109 15.37 -6.79 5.79
CA GLU A 109 14.03 -7.33 5.96
C GLU A 109 13.42 -7.68 4.60
N PRO A 110 12.55 -8.70 4.54
CA PRO A 110 11.81 -9.00 3.32
C PRO A 110 10.78 -7.90 3.04
N ILE A 111 10.49 -7.68 1.76
CA ILE A 111 9.37 -6.83 1.34
C ILE A 111 8.09 -7.58 1.65
N ARG A 112 7.21 -6.98 2.46
CA ARG A 112 5.94 -7.59 2.86
C ARG A 112 4.79 -7.02 2.05
N ILE A 113 4.03 -7.90 1.41
CA ILE A 113 2.75 -7.53 0.80
C ILE A 113 1.66 -7.76 1.85
N LEU A 114 1.06 -6.66 2.31
CA LEU A 114 -0.04 -6.70 3.28
C LEU A 114 -1.40 -6.67 2.59
N PHE A 115 -1.51 -5.87 1.54
CA PHE A 115 -2.72 -5.71 0.75
C PHE A 115 -2.39 -5.76 -0.73
N ALA A 116 -3.28 -6.38 -1.51
CA ALA A 116 -3.30 -6.26 -2.95
C ALA A 116 -4.72 -5.95 -3.41
N VAL A 117 -4.87 -5.22 -4.50
CA VAL A 117 -6.18 -4.93 -5.08
C VAL A 117 -6.22 -5.30 -6.55
N SER A 118 -7.24 -6.08 -6.91
CA SER A 118 -7.50 -6.55 -8.25
C SER A 118 -8.14 -5.48 -9.14
N GLY A 119 -8.22 -5.76 -10.44
CA GLY A 119 -8.83 -4.86 -11.43
C GLY A 119 -10.31 -4.55 -11.16
N ASP A 120 -11.06 -5.46 -10.52
CA ASP A 120 -12.46 -5.27 -10.12
C ASP A 120 -12.62 -4.61 -8.73
N GLY A 121 -11.51 -4.22 -8.09
CA GLY A 121 -11.52 -3.46 -6.84
C GLY A 121 -11.60 -4.30 -5.56
N VAL A 122 -11.54 -5.63 -5.66
CA VAL A 122 -11.41 -6.50 -4.48
C VAL A 122 -10.03 -6.32 -3.86
N ILE A 123 -9.99 -6.01 -2.58
CA ILE A 123 -8.76 -5.83 -1.80
C ILE A 123 -8.54 -7.10 -0.99
N THR A 124 -7.54 -7.89 -1.37
CA THR A 124 -7.06 -9.00 -0.55
C THR A 124 -6.24 -8.42 0.59
N ASP A 125 -6.70 -8.58 1.82
CA ASP A 125 -5.91 -8.36 3.03
C ASP A 125 -5.22 -9.67 3.37
N PHE A 126 -3.93 -9.74 3.07
CA PHE A 126 -3.16 -10.90 3.44
C PHE A 126 -3.21 -11.07 4.96
N THR A 127 -3.14 -10.01 5.76
CA THR A 127 -3.06 -10.01 7.24
C THR A 127 -4.20 -10.74 7.96
N SER A 128 -5.44 -10.46 7.58
CA SER A 128 -6.60 -11.16 8.14
C SER A 128 -6.97 -12.40 7.32
N GLY A 129 -6.50 -12.49 6.08
CA GLY A 129 -7.00 -13.44 5.10
C GLY A 129 -8.40 -13.10 4.61
N LEU A 130 -8.89 -11.88 4.85
CA LEU A 130 -10.19 -11.40 4.39
C LEU A 130 -10.08 -10.66 3.05
N GLU A 131 -11.21 -10.54 2.38
CA GLU A 131 -11.35 -9.68 1.22
C GLU A 131 -12.21 -8.47 1.58
N TRP A 132 -11.83 -7.31 1.05
CA TRP A 132 -12.43 -6.02 1.34
C TRP A 132 -12.86 -5.31 0.07
N MET A 133 -13.88 -4.46 0.18
CA MET A 133 -14.25 -3.51 -0.86
C MET A 133 -14.59 -2.17 -0.23
N GLY A 134 -13.96 -1.11 -0.72
CA GLY A 134 -14.33 0.26 -0.38
C GLY A 134 -15.55 0.70 -1.17
N GLY A 135 -16.61 1.12 -0.49
CA GLY A 135 -17.84 1.63 -1.10
C GLY A 135 -17.67 2.97 -1.79
N PRO A 136 -18.75 3.53 -2.35
CA PRO A 136 -18.73 4.85 -2.98
C PRO A 136 -18.06 5.91 -2.08
N ASP A 137 -17.32 6.83 -2.69
CA ASP A 137 -16.63 7.88 -1.94
C ASP A 137 -17.56 9.08 -1.69
N GLU A 138 -18.67 8.79 -1.02
CA GLU A 138 -19.74 9.73 -0.67
C GLU A 138 -20.20 9.48 0.77
N ASP A 139 -20.73 10.52 1.40
CA ASP A 139 -21.25 10.45 2.77
C ASP A 139 -22.44 9.49 2.81
N THR A 140 -22.40 8.54 3.74
CA THR A 140 -23.37 7.44 3.79
C THR A 140 -23.82 7.17 5.21
N ASN A 141 -25.12 6.98 5.39
CA ASN A 141 -25.68 6.60 6.66
C ASN A 141 -25.62 5.08 6.85
N TRP A 142 -25.87 4.60 8.08
CA TRP A 142 -25.68 3.18 8.40
C TRP A 142 -26.58 2.26 7.59
N ASP A 143 -27.84 2.66 7.38
CA ASP A 143 -28.81 1.87 6.60
C ASP A 143 -28.43 1.76 5.13
N ALA A 144 -27.93 2.86 4.54
CA ALA A 144 -27.43 2.89 3.18
C ALA A 144 -26.16 2.05 3.04
N ALA A 145 -25.23 2.12 4.01
CA ALA A 145 -24.03 1.29 4.03
C ALA A 145 -24.36 -0.20 4.11
N GLN A 146 -25.32 -0.58 4.97
CA GLN A 146 -25.80 -1.95 5.07
C GLN A 146 -26.42 -2.43 3.76
N ALA A 147 -27.34 -1.64 3.19
CA ALA A 147 -28.00 -1.96 1.94
C ALA A 147 -26.99 -2.10 0.78
N TRP A 148 -25.97 -1.23 0.73
CA TRP A 148 -24.91 -1.31 -0.26
C TRP A 148 -24.12 -2.62 -0.14
N CYS A 149 -23.71 -3.01 1.06
CA CYS A 149 -22.98 -4.26 1.28
C CYS A 149 -23.78 -5.48 0.83
N LEU A 150 -25.07 -5.55 1.18
CA LEU A 150 -25.94 -6.68 0.86
C LEU A 150 -26.23 -6.83 -0.64
N ASN A 151 -26.27 -5.71 -1.37
CA ASN A 151 -26.55 -5.71 -2.80
C ASN A 151 -25.28 -5.79 -3.67
N LEU A 152 -24.10 -5.77 -3.06
CA LEU A 152 -22.83 -5.84 -3.77
C LEU A 152 -22.66 -7.24 -4.40
N SER A 153 -22.57 -7.32 -5.72
CA SER A 153 -22.42 -8.57 -6.47
C SER A 153 -21.03 -8.77 -7.08
N VAL A 154 -20.11 -7.82 -6.87
CA VAL A 154 -18.73 -7.88 -7.37
C VAL A 154 -18.07 -9.17 -6.90
N ALA A 155 -17.30 -9.81 -7.80
CA ALA A 155 -16.68 -11.12 -7.58
C ALA A 155 -17.66 -12.19 -7.04
N GLY A 156 -18.93 -12.13 -7.50
CA GLY A 156 -19.98 -13.07 -7.16
C GLY A 156 -20.60 -12.89 -5.77
N GLY A 157 -20.51 -11.70 -5.17
CA GLY A 157 -21.24 -11.36 -3.94
C GLY A 157 -20.74 -12.05 -2.66
N GLY A 158 -21.62 -12.13 -1.65
CA GLY A 158 -21.27 -12.66 -0.31
C GLY A 158 -20.66 -11.61 0.62
N TRP A 159 -20.83 -10.34 0.26
CA TRP A 159 -20.34 -9.20 1.03
C TRP A 159 -21.25 -8.89 2.22
N ARG A 160 -20.65 -8.44 3.31
CA ARG A 160 -21.33 -7.94 4.49
C ARG A 160 -20.65 -6.68 5.01
N MET A 161 -21.33 -5.98 5.91
CA MET A 161 -20.65 -4.98 6.72
C MET A 161 -19.56 -5.62 7.58
N PRO A 162 -18.45 -4.91 7.80
CA PRO A 162 -17.39 -5.37 8.68
C PRO A 162 -17.80 -5.26 10.15
N THR A 163 -17.17 -6.08 10.97
CA THR A 163 -17.25 -5.94 12.42
C THR A 163 -16.29 -4.84 12.90
N ARG A 164 -16.52 -4.34 14.11
CA ARG A 164 -15.63 -3.39 14.78
C ARG A 164 -14.19 -3.92 14.87
N THR A 165 -14.04 -5.19 15.24
CA THR A 165 -12.72 -5.82 15.35
C THR A 165 -12.01 -5.91 13.99
N GLU A 166 -12.72 -6.25 12.92
CA GLU A 166 -12.13 -6.28 11.57
C GLU A 166 -11.69 -4.88 11.11
N LEU A 167 -12.51 -3.85 11.35
CA LEU A 167 -12.12 -2.47 11.03
C LEU A 167 -10.86 -2.04 11.78
N ASN A 168 -10.76 -2.38 13.06
CA ASN A 168 -9.58 -2.10 13.87
C ASN A 168 -8.30 -2.75 13.31
N THR A 169 -8.39 -3.92 12.64
CA THR A 169 -7.22 -4.54 12.01
C THR A 169 -6.69 -3.78 10.79
N LEU A 170 -7.52 -2.94 10.15
CA LEU A 170 -7.10 -2.10 9.04
C LEU A 170 -6.35 -0.84 9.50
N TYR A 171 -6.50 -0.46 10.77
CA TYR A 171 -5.87 0.73 11.33
C TYR A 171 -4.39 0.50 11.63
N ASN A 172 -3.52 1.32 11.04
CA ASN A 172 -2.10 1.29 11.31
C ASN A 172 -1.55 2.73 11.43
N ASN A 173 -1.12 3.11 12.65
CA ASN A 173 -0.72 4.47 12.95
C ASN A 173 0.45 4.94 12.06
N GLY A 174 0.27 6.08 11.39
CA GLY A 174 1.24 6.66 10.46
C GLY A 174 1.25 6.03 9.07
N PHE A 175 0.37 5.06 8.80
CA PHE A 175 0.27 4.40 7.51
C PHE A 175 -0.67 5.17 6.57
N GLY A 176 -0.17 5.64 5.42
CA GLY A 176 -0.97 6.35 4.42
C GLY A 176 -1.67 7.61 4.96
N LYS A 177 -2.80 7.99 4.36
CA LYS A 177 -3.64 9.08 4.88
C LYS A 177 -4.61 8.48 5.89
N ARG A 178 -4.67 9.08 7.08
CA ARG A 178 -5.56 8.64 8.19
C ARG A 178 -5.38 7.16 8.50
N ASN A 179 -4.12 6.72 8.63
CA ASN A 179 -3.79 5.40 9.17
C ASN A 179 -4.38 4.20 8.39
N LEU A 180 -4.74 4.42 7.11
CA LEU A 180 -5.29 3.43 6.19
C LEU A 180 -4.41 3.35 4.93
N THR A 181 -4.22 2.12 4.42
CA THR A 181 -3.49 1.91 3.17
C THR A 181 -4.15 2.64 1.99
N SER A 182 -3.33 3.22 1.11
CA SER A 182 -3.81 3.98 -0.05
C SER A 182 -4.51 3.10 -1.10
N ILE A 183 -4.34 1.78 -0.99
CA ILE A 183 -5.02 0.77 -1.81
C ILE A 183 -6.54 0.95 -1.83
N PHE A 184 -7.17 1.33 -0.70
CA PHE A 184 -8.61 1.57 -0.65
C PHE A 184 -9.05 2.73 -1.56
N LYS A 185 -8.15 3.67 -1.88
CA LYS A 185 -8.43 4.84 -2.76
C LYS A 185 -9.68 5.65 -2.35
N LYS A 186 -9.98 5.74 -1.05
CA LYS A 186 -11.14 6.47 -0.53
C LYS A 186 -10.73 7.62 0.36
N THR A 187 -11.46 8.73 0.28
CA THR A 187 -11.46 9.75 1.35
C THR A 187 -12.28 9.24 2.52
N VAL A 188 -11.63 8.52 3.43
CA VAL A 188 -12.29 7.90 4.60
C VAL A 188 -11.97 8.71 5.84
N TRP A 189 -12.96 9.17 6.59
CA TRP A 189 -12.75 9.56 7.99
C TRP A 189 -13.23 8.44 8.91
N GLY A 190 -14.50 8.06 8.78
CA GLY A 190 -15.14 6.97 9.51
C GLY A 190 -15.66 5.88 8.58
N VAL A 191 -15.77 4.67 9.12
CA VAL A 191 -16.43 3.54 8.44
C VAL A 191 -17.42 2.90 9.38
N TRP A 192 -18.64 2.70 8.89
CA TRP A 192 -19.67 1.98 9.64
C TRP A 192 -19.31 0.50 9.82
N SER A 193 -19.50 0.02 11.05
CA SER A 193 -19.51 -1.41 11.38
C SER A 193 -20.93 -1.98 11.36
N GLY A 194 -21.07 -3.31 11.31
CA GLY A 194 -22.38 -3.99 11.35
C GLY A 194 -23.07 -3.94 12.71
N GLU A 195 -22.37 -3.55 13.77
CA GLU A 195 -22.87 -3.48 15.13
C GLU A 195 -23.77 -2.26 15.36
N HIS A 196 -24.93 -2.48 15.99
CA HIS A 196 -25.86 -1.44 16.43
C HIS A 196 -26.29 -1.65 17.88
N LEU A 197 -26.42 -0.54 18.62
CA LEU A 197 -26.78 -0.55 20.05
C LEU A 197 -28.29 -0.70 20.23
N ASN A 198 -29.06 -0.07 19.35
CA ASN A 198 -30.51 -0.08 19.30
C ASN A 198 -30.98 0.35 17.90
N ASN A 199 -32.27 0.59 17.73
CA ASN A 199 -32.82 1.00 16.44
C ASN A 199 -32.37 2.39 15.97
N GLU A 200 -31.75 3.20 16.83
CA GLU A 200 -31.31 4.57 16.53
C GLU A 200 -29.80 4.70 16.35
N LYS A 201 -29.00 3.83 16.97
CA LYS A 201 -27.55 3.99 17.05
C LYS A 201 -26.75 2.80 16.52
N ALA A 202 -25.74 3.11 15.72
CA ALA A 202 -24.76 2.16 15.20
C ALA A 202 -23.33 2.58 15.51
N CYS A 203 -22.38 1.65 15.35
CA CYS A 203 -20.98 1.90 15.64
C CYS A 203 -20.18 2.23 14.37
N ASP A 204 -19.42 3.32 14.39
CA ASP A 204 -18.38 3.64 13.40
C ASP A 204 -16.98 3.41 13.98
N PHE A 205 -15.99 3.30 13.09
CA PHE A 205 -14.56 3.33 13.40
C PHE A 205 -13.92 4.53 12.70
N ASP A 206 -13.33 5.45 13.46
CA ASP A 206 -12.64 6.63 12.95
C ASP A 206 -11.17 6.31 12.66
N PHE A 207 -10.80 6.29 11.38
CA PHE A 207 -9.44 6.00 10.92
C PHE A 207 -8.45 7.15 11.22
N THR A 208 -8.93 8.35 11.53
CA THR A 208 -8.08 9.47 11.96
C THR A 208 -7.57 9.27 13.39
N THR A 209 -8.42 8.74 14.27
CA THR A 209 -8.12 8.62 15.72
C THR A 209 -7.88 7.19 16.19
N GLY A 210 -8.33 6.19 15.43
CA GLY A 210 -8.31 4.77 15.81
C GLY A 210 -9.34 4.43 16.88
N LEU A 211 -10.41 5.22 17.00
CA LEU A 211 -11.44 5.06 18.02
C LEU A 211 -12.79 4.66 17.42
N GLU A 212 -13.57 3.96 18.22
CA GLU A 212 -14.93 3.55 17.89
C GLU A 212 -15.94 4.46 18.61
N ALA A 213 -17.06 4.78 17.95
CA ALA A 213 -18.12 5.59 18.54
C ALA A 213 -19.51 5.04 18.22
N TRP A 214 -20.47 5.26 19.12
CA TRP A 214 -21.88 4.98 18.87
C TRP A 214 -22.58 6.25 18.40
N ARG A 215 -22.97 6.28 17.13
CA ARG A 215 -23.60 7.44 16.47
C ARG A 215 -25.02 7.14 16.03
N LEU A 216 -25.80 8.19 15.76
CA LEU A 216 -27.12 8.02 15.17
C LEU A 216 -26.97 7.36 13.79
N ARG A 217 -27.79 6.35 13.50
CA ARG A 217 -27.78 5.64 12.20
C ARG A 217 -28.05 6.55 11.02
N THR A 218 -28.67 7.70 11.26
CA THR A 218 -28.95 8.75 10.27
C THR A 218 -27.77 9.69 10.01
N THR A 219 -26.70 9.65 10.83
CA THR A 219 -25.46 10.38 10.56
C THR A 219 -24.83 9.86 9.27
N ALA A 220 -24.33 10.75 8.41
CA ALA A 220 -23.71 10.37 7.15
C ALA A 220 -22.38 11.11 6.91
N ASP A 221 -22.25 12.33 7.42
CA ASP A 221 -21.09 13.19 7.22
C ASP A 221 -19.78 12.47 7.55
N TYR A 222 -18.89 12.41 6.56
CA TYR A 222 -17.57 11.80 6.65
C TYR A 222 -17.54 10.27 6.86
N GLU A 223 -18.70 9.62 6.89
CA GLU A 223 -18.82 8.17 7.00
C GLU A 223 -18.77 7.50 5.63
N ARG A 224 -18.16 6.32 5.56
CA ARG A 224 -18.07 5.49 4.35
C ARG A 224 -18.56 4.07 4.64
N ALA A 225 -18.99 3.39 3.58
CA ALA A 225 -19.33 1.98 3.64
C ALA A 225 -18.13 1.15 3.18
N PHE A 226 -17.66 0.23 4.00
CA PHE A 226 -16.78 -0.85 3.56
C PHE A 226 -17.55 -2.16 3.60
N ALA A 227 -17.19 -3.08 2.70
CA ALA A 227 -17.68 -4.43 2.73
C ALA A 227 -16.52 -5.38 2.95
N VAL A 228 -16.81 -6.49 3.64
CA VAL A 228 -15.85 -7.55 3.92
C VAL A 228 -16.48 -8.92 3.68
N ARG A 229 -15.64 -9.90 3.34
CA ARG A 229 -16.02 -11.31 3.28
C ARG A 229 -14.81 -12.22 3.50
N SER A 230 -15.08 -13.49 3.78
CA SER A 230 -14.05 -14.53 3.65
C SER A 230 -13.82 -14.85 2.16
N PRO A 231 -12.59 -15.21 1.76
CA PRO A 231 -12.31 -15.69 0.41
C PRO A 231 -13.16 -16.92 0.08
N LYS A 232 -13.51 -17.07 -1.20
CA LYS A 232 -14.24 -18.23 -1.72
C LYS A 232 -13.32 -19.41 -1.99
#